data_AF-A0A6A7ZU23-F1
#
_entry.id   AF-A0A6A7ZU23-F1
#
_cell.length_a   1.000
_cell.length_b   1.000
_cell.length_c   1.000
_cell.angle_alpha   90.00
_cell.angle_beta   90.00
_cell.angle_gamma   90.00
#
_symmetry.space_group_name_H-M   'P 1'
#
loop_
_entity.id
_entity.type
_entity.pdbx_description
1 polymer ?
#
loop_
_entity_poly.entity_id
_entity_poly.type
_entity_poly.pdbx_seq_one_letter_code
_entity_poly.pdbx_strand_id
1 'polypeptide(L)' 'MQTKTTVVRGLAIDVIVVETTHADAIGAVLWYVATISIRERKTGVQKLIRRTRVPGSGQALARDVQRLGVRALDHLAA' A
#
# COMPACT_ATOMS: atom_id res chain seq x y z
N MET A 1 2.33 17.96 4.19
CA MET A 1 1.95 16.73 3.48
C MET A 1 3.08 15.73 3.62
N GLN A 2 2.79 14.49 4.01
CA GLN A 2 3.78 13.45 4.22
C GLN A 2 3.41 12.21 3.40
N THR A 3 4.36 11.72 2.62
CA THR A 3 4.22 10.48 1.83
C THR A 3 5.19 9.44 2.35
N LYS A 4 4.70 8.24 2.61
CA LYS A 4 5.48 7.08 3.03
C LYS A 4 5.27 5.96 2.03
N THR A 5 6.36 5.43 1.50
CA THR A 5 6.34 4.28 0.59
C THR A 5 6.89 3.06 1.31
N THR A 6 6.11 1.99 1.33
CA THR A 6 6.50 0.68 1.86
C THR A 6 6.53 -0.30 0.70
N VAL A 7 7.66 -0.99 0.53
CA VAL A 7 7.82 -2.02 -0.50
C VAL A 7 8.03 -3.36 0.17
N VAL A 8 7.13 -4.30 -0.04
CA VAL A 8 7.29 -5.69 0.37
C VAL A 8 7.80 -6.46 -0.85
N ARG A 9 9.07 -6.86 -0.80
CA ARG A 9 9.72 -7.54 -1.93
C ARG A 9 9.37 -9.01 -1.95
N GLY A 10 8.90 -9.49 -3.10
CA GLY A 10 8.63 -10.90 -3.33
C GLY A 10 9.57 -11.51 -4.37
N LEU A 11 9.40 -12.80 -4.64
CA LEU A 11 10.21 -13.52 -5.64
C LEU A 11 9.87 -13.06 -7.07
N ALA A 12 8.58 -13.03 -7.42
CA ALA A 12 8.12 -12.63 -8.75
C ALA A 12 7.48 -11.23 -8.78
N ILE A 13 6.86 -10.83 -7.67
CA ILE A 13 6.05 -9.62 -7.57
C ILE A 13 6.46 -8.86 -6.30
N ASP A 14 6.62 -7.55 -6.42
CA ASP A 14 6.72 -6.64 -5.28
C ASP A 14 5.34 -6.02 -5.00
N VAL A 15 5.01 -5.88 -3.71
CA VAL A 15 3.83 -5.11 -3.30
C VAL A 15 4.29 -3.74 -2.83
N ILE A 16 3.74 -2.69 -3.45
CA ILE A 16 4.08 -1.30 -3.17
C ILE A 16 2.87 -0.64 -2.54
N VAL A 17 3.05 -0.13 -1.32
CA VAL A 17 2.05 0.63 -0.58
C VAL A 17 2.55 2.06 -0.43
N VAL A 18 1.84 3.02 -1.01
CA VAL A 18 2.14 4.45 -0.86
C VAL A 18 1.04 5.08 -0.03
N GLU A 19 1.38 5.51 1.18
CA GLU A 19 0.49 6.23 2.10
C GLU A 19 0.82 7.72 2.05
N THR A 20 -0.15 8.55 1.70
CA THR A 20 -0.05 10.01 1.75
C THR A 20 -1.01 10.54 2.79
N THR A 21 -0.49 11.28 3.76
CA THR A 21 -1.25 11.92 4.82
C THR A 21 -1.03 13.43 4.75
N HIS A 22 -2.09 14.18 4.96
CA HIS A 22 -2.03 15.62 5.17
C HIS A 22 -2.64 15.94 6.52
N ALA A 23 -1.90 16.69 7.32
CA ALA A 23 -2.32 17.15 8.63
C ALA A 23 -2.21 18.67 8.70
N ASP A 24 -3.00 19.28 9.56
CA ASP A 24 -2.93 20.70 9.87
C ASP A 24 -1.70 21.03 10.75
N ALA A 25 -1.59 22.30 11.15
CA ALA A 25 -0.47 22.80 11.96
C ALA A 25 -0.42 22.21 13.38
N ILE A 26 -1.54 21.68 13.91
CA ILE A 26 -1.62 21.07 15.24
C ILE A 26 -1.55 19.53 15.19
N GLY A 27 -1.43 18.95 13.99
CA GLY A 27 -1.24 17.52 13.77
C GLY A 27 -2.53 16.73 13.53
N ALA A 28 -3.69 17.39 13.40
CA ALA A 28 -4.94 16.72 13.06
C ALA A 28 -4.92 16.29 11.58
N VAL A 29 -5.24 15.02 11.32
CA VAL A 29 -5.25 14.48 9.95
C VAL A 29 -6.44 15.05 9.18
N LEU A 30 -6.14 15.88 8.19
CA LEU A 30 -7.12 16.47 7.27
C LEU A 30 -7.55 15.47 6.22
N TRP A 31 -6.61 14.71 5.65
CA TRP A 31 -6.91 13.62 4.74
C TRP A 31 -5.81 12.58 4.67
N TYR A 32 -6.21 11.37 4.29
CA TYR A 32 -5.34 10.22 4.08
C TYR A 32 -5.73 9.52 2.78
N VAL A 33 -4.74 9.07 2.03
CA VAL A 33 -4.94 8.14 0.92
C VAL A 33 -3.80 7.12 0.91
N ALA A 34 -4.15 5.85 0.75
CA ALA A 34 -3.18 4.82 0.41
C ALA A 34 -3.46 4.28 -0.99
N THR A 35 -2.40 4.08 -1.76
CA THR A 35 -2.45 3.35 -3.02
C THR A 35 -1.64 2.07 -2.87
N ILE A 36 -2.24 0.97 -3.30
CA ILE A 36 -1.66 -0.38 -3.20
C ILE A 36 -1.51 -0.88 -4.62
N SER A 37 -0.28 -1.16 -5.03
CA SER A 37 0.04 -1.71 -6.34
C SER A 37 0.89 -2.96 -6.23
N ILE A 38 0.77 -3.80 -7.25
CA ILE A 38 1.71 -4.89 -7.50
C ILE A 38 2.64 -4.47 -8.61
N ARG A 39 3.91 -4.84 -8.50
CA ARG A 39 4.91 -4.65 -9.55
C ARG A 39 5.52 -5.99 -9.89
N GLU A 40 5.37 -6.43 -11.14
CA GLU A 40 6.05 -7.62 -11.62
C GLU A 40 7.55 -7.32 -11.77
N ARG A 41 8.41 -8.16 -11.18
CA ARG A 41 9.87 -7.90 -11.15
C ARG A 41 10.54 -8.11 -12.51
N LYS A 42 10.05 -9.06 -13.30
CA LYS A 42 10.62 -9.39 -14.62
C LYS A 42 10.39 -8.29 -15.66
N THR A 43 9.17 -7.76 -15.69
CA THR A 43 8.74 -6.78 -16.70
C THR A 43 8.76 -5.35 -16.18
N GLY A 44 8.76 -5.16 -14.86
CA GLY A 44 8.60 -3.87 -14.22
C GLY A 44 7.17 -3.33 -14.26
N VAL A 45 6.21 -4.06 -14.86
CA VAL A 45 4.83 -3.63 -14.99
C VAL A 45 4.21 -3.43 -13.61
N GLN A 46 3.67 -2.23 -13.38
CA GLN A 46 2.99 -1.88 -12.14
C GLN A 46 1.48 -1.78 -12.36
N LYS A 47 0.72 -2.52 -11.57
CA LYS A 47 -0.75 -2.52 -11.60
C LYS A 47 -1.29 -2.03 -10.25
N LEU A 48 -2.16 -1.02 -10.29
CA LEU A 48 -2.90 -0.57 -9.11
C LEU A 48 -3.96 -1.62 -8.76
N ILE A 49 -3.95 -2.08 -7.51
CA ILE A 49 -4.92 -3.06 -6.98
C ILE A 49 -6.03 -2.34 -6.23
N ARG A 50 -5.67 -1.40 -5.34
CA ARG A 50 -6.66 -0.73 -4.50
C ARG A 50 -6.23 0.69 -4.15
N ARG A 51 -7.22 1.54 -3.95
CA ARG A 51 -7.09 2.81 -3.24
C ARG A 51 -7.96 2.78 -1.99
N THR A 52 -7.47 3.33 -0.89
CA THR A 52 -8.20 3.38 0.38
C THR A 52 -7.98 4.72 1.04
N ARG A 53 -9.00 5.21 1.76
CA ARG A 53 -8.94 6.43 2.58
C ARG A 53 -8.97 6.13 4.07
N VAL A 54 -8.87 4.86 4.46
CA VAL A 54 -8.84 4.44 5.87
C VAL A 54 -7.42 4.54 6.40
N PRO A 55 -7.12 5.45 7.36
CA PRO A 55 -5.78 5.59 7.91
C PRO A 55 -5.23 4.27 8.46
N GLY A 56 -3.93 4.00 8.23
CA GLY A 56 -3.25 2.80 8.71
C GLY A 56 -3.58 1.51 7.97
N SER A 57 -4.58 1.51 7.07
CA SER A 57 -4.93 0.33 6.28
C SER A 57 -3.81 -0.12 5.33
N GLY A 58 -3.01 0.82 4.80
CA GLY A 58 -1.83 0.51 4.01
C GLY A 58 -0.78 -0.28 4.79
N GLN A 59 -0.47 0.15 6.01
CA GLN A 59 0.45 -0.57 6.90
C GLN A 59 -0.08 -1.92 7.37
N ALA A 60 -1.38 -2.02 7.67
CA ALA A 60 -1.99 -3.30 8.00
C ALA A 60 -1.81 -4.29 6.85
N LEU A 61 -2.08 -3.86 5.62
CA LEU A 61 -1.88 -4.71 4.45
C LEU A 61 -0.42 -5.07 4.22
N ALA A 62 0.51 -4.13 4.38
CA ALA A 62 1.94 -4.43 4.24
C ALA A 62 2.39 -5.52 5.21
N ARG A 63 1.90 -5.50 6.45
CA ARG A 63 2.15 -6.56 7.45
C ARG A 63 1.53 -7.89 7.04
N ASP A 64 0.30 -7.88 6.55
CA ASP A 64 -0.36 -9.10 6.09
C ASP A 64 0.34 -9.71 4.89
N VAL A 65 0.82 -8.90 3.94
CA VAL A 65 1.61 -9.37 2.79
C VAL A 65 2.96 -9.92 3.24
N GLN A 66 3.62 -9.33 4.24
CA GLN A 66 4.85 -9.88 4.80
C GLN A 66 4.62 -11.26 5.43
N ARG A 67 3.46 -11.48 6.06
CA ARG A 67 3.13 -12.72 6.77
C ARG A 67 2.59 -13.82 5.85
N LEU A 68 1.68 -13.47 4.94
CA LEU A 68 0.90 -14.40 4.12
C LEU A 68 1.32 -14.38 2.64
N GLY A 69 2.24 -13.50 2.27
CA GLY A 69 2.61 -13.26 0.88
C GLY A 69 1.50 -12.56 0.08
N VAL A 70 1.53 -12.76 -1.23
CA VAL A 70 0.58 -12.11 -2.17
C VAL A 70 -0.88 -12.51 -1.93
N ARG A 71 -1.14 -13.66 -1.28
CA ARG A 71 -2.50 -14.11 -0.92
C ARG A 71 -3.25 -13.14 -0.01
N ALA A 72 -2.54 -12.29 0.74
CA ALA A 72 -3.18 -11.20 1.48
C ALA A 72 -3.99 -10.23 0.59
N LEU A 73 -3.74 -10.23 -0.72
CA LEU A 73 -4.46 -9.41 -1.69
C LEU A 73 -5.74 -10.08 -2.23
N ASP A 74 -5.95 -11.38 -2.00
CA ASP A 74 -7.08 -12.13 -2.58
C ASP A 74 -8.44 -11.53 -2.14
N HIS A 75 -8.50 -11.00 -0.91
CA HIS A 75 -9.69 -10.33 -0.37
C HIS A 75 -9.93 -8.91 -0.90
N LEU A 76 -9.03 -8.39 -1.75
CA LEU A 76 -9.11 -7.02 -2.29
C LEU A 76 -9.61 -6.96 -3.73
N ALA A 77 -9.75 -8.10 -4.41
CA ALA A 77 -10.06 -8.18 -5.84
C ALA A 77 -11.56 -8.21 -6.19
N ALA A 78 -12.42 -7.68 -5.32
CA ALA A 78 -13.87 -7.59 -5.56
C ALA A 78 -14.24 -6.43 -6.51
#